data_AF-A0A2D1PH22-F1
#
_entry.id   AF-A0A2D1PH22-F1
#
_cell.length_a   1.000
_cell.length_b   1.000
_cell.length_c   1.000
_cell.angle_alpha   90.00
_cell.angle_beta   90.00
_cell.angle_gamma   90.00
#
_symmetry.space_group_name_H-M   'P 1'
#
loop_
_entity.id
_entity.type
_entity.pdbx_description
1 polymer ?
#
loop_
_entity_poly.entity_id
_entity_poly.type
_entity_poly.pdbx_seq_one_letter_code
_entity_poly.pdbx_strand_id
1 'polypeptide(L)'
;GCKAFFKRSIQGHNDYICPATNQCTIDKNRRKSCQACRLQKCYQVGMMKCGSRRERCGYRIIRRHRNSEDPVHCLSKAKKNPENTTQIKEILINTLSPEQFVSILLEAEPPNVLVSRPSKPFTEASMMMSLTKLADKELVHMIGWAKKIPGFIELSLYDQVRL
;
A
#
# COMPACT_ATOMS: atom_id res chain seq x y z
N GLY A 1 6.09 6.40 -28.25
CA GLY A 1 4.61 6.30 -28.18
C GLY A 1 4.14 6.09 -26.73
N CYS A 2 2.84 5.98 -26.48
CA CYS A 2 2.29 5.77 -25.12
C CYS A 2 2.61 4.38 -24.53
N LYS A 3 2.74 3.33 -25.36
CA LYS A 3 3.18 1.98 -24.92
C LYS A 3 4.54 2.00 -24.22
N ALA A 4 5.54 2.64 -24.82
CA ALA A 4 6.89 2.74 -24.25
C ALA A 4 6.94 3.67 -23.02
N PHE A 5 6.15 4.75 -23.04
CA PHE A 5 5.99 5.63 -21.87
C PHE A 5 5.43 4.84 -20.69
N PHE A 6 4.31 4.13 -20.88
CA PHE A 6 3.67 3.33 -19.85
C PHE A 6 4.62 2.29 -19.25
N LYS A 7 5.34 1.53 -20.07
CA LYS A 7 6.33 0.54 -19.60
C LYS A 7 7.39 1.14 -18.67
N ARG A 8 7.90 2.34 -18.97
CA ARG A 8 8.88 3.02 -18.11
C ARG A 8 8.25 3.53 -16.82
N SER A 9 7.06 4.13 -16.93
CA SER A 9 6.34 4.69 -15.79
C SER A 9 5.95 3.65 -14.74
N ILE A 10 5.66 2.40 -15.13
CA ILE A 10 5.28 1.33 -14.18
C ILE A 10 6.48 0.54 -13.63
N GLN A 11 7.66 0.65 -14.24
CA GLN A 11 8.85 -0.13 -13.87
C GLN A 11 9.85 0.68 -13.04
N GLY A 12 9.85 2.01 -13.17
CA GLY A 12 10.67 2.91 -12.37
C GLY A 12 9.87 3.63 -11.28
N HIS A 13 10.58 4.11 -10.26
CA HIS A 13 10.03 4.96 -9.20
C HIS A 13 9.82 6.39 -9.71
N ASN A 14 8.77 6.61 -10.50
CA ASN A 14 8.47 7.92 -11.09
C ASN A 14 7.25 8.55 -10.39
N ASP A 15 7.50 9.61 -9.61
CA ASP A 15 6.44 10.40 -8.98
C ASP A 15 6.08 11.58 -9.88
N TYR A 16 5.13 11.37 -10.78
CA TYR A 16 4.67 12.43 -11.66
C TYR A 16 3.65 13.32 -10.95
N ILE A 17 3.97 14.61 -10.85
CA ILE A 17 3.06 15.65 -10.33
C ILE A 17 2.49 16.42 -11.52
N CYS A 18 1.17 16.67 -11.50
CA CYS A 18 0.56 17.55 -12.50
C CYS A 18 0.85 19.01 -12.13
N PRO A 19 1.32 19.85 -13.07
CA PRO A 19 1.53 21.28 -12.81
C PRO A 19 0.23 22.09 -12.70
N ALA A 20 -0.92 21.45 -12.84
CA ALA A 20 -2.25 22.07 -12.85
C ALA A 20 -3.23 21.20 -12.04
N THR A 21 -4.48 21.07 -12.50
CA THR A 21 -5.60 20.48 -11.75
C THR A 21 -5.83 18.98 -11.98
N ASN A 22 -4.80 18.24 -12.40
CA ASN A 22 -4.92 16.81 -12.80
C ASN A 22 -5.94 16.52 -13.93
N GLN A 23 -6.40 17.53 -14.67
CA GLN A 23 -7.41 17.40 -15.73
C GLN A 23 -6.87 17.77 -17.13
N CYS A 24 -5.57 17.61 -17.37
CA CYS A 24 -4.96 17.97 -18.64
C CYS A 24 -5.49 17.11 -19.79
N THR A 25 -5.90 17.75 -20.89
CA THR A 25 -6.25 17.05 -22.12
C THR A 25 -5.01 16.43 -22.78
N ILE A 26 -5.03 15.12 -23.02
CA ILE A 26 -3.92 14.37 -23.62
C ILE A 26 -4.23 14.01 -25.07
N ASP A 27 -3.53 14.68 -26.00
CA ASP A 27 -3.56 14.48 -27.45
C ASP A 27 -2.14 14.29 -28.03
N LYS A 28 -1.99 14.17 -29.36
CA LYS A 28 -0.69 13.90 -30.01
C LYS A 28 0.36 14.98 -29.71
N ASN A 29 -0.06 16.23 -29.56
CA ASN A 29 0.80 17.41 -29.43
C ASN A 29 1.09 17.71 -27.95
N ARG A 30 0.10 17.58 -27.07
CA ARG A 30 0.17 17.94 -25.64
C ARG A 30 0.49 16.78 -24.70
N ARG A 31 0.59 15.53 -25.20
CA ARG A 31 0.98 14.36 -24.36
C ARG A 31 2.37 14.45 -23.72
N LYS A 32 3.21 15.43 -24.07
CA LYS A 32 4.49 15.64 -23.40
C LYS A 32 4.39 16.67 -22.26
N SER A 33 3.34 17.50 -22.25
CA SER A 33 3.16 18.62 -21.32
C SER A 33 2.84 18.18 -19.89
N CYS A 34 2.17 17.04 -19.71
CA CYS A 34 1.87 16.51 -18.38
C CYS A 34 2.03 14.99 -18.36
N GLN A 35 3.05 14.52 -17.65
CA GLN A 35 3.33 13.08 -17.51
C GLN A 35 2.32 12.41 -16.56
N ALA A 36 1.86 13.10 -15.53
CA ALA A 36 0.87 12.61 -14.56
C ALA A 36 -0.46 12.27 -15.24
N CYS A 37 -1.12 13.25 -15.85
CA CYS A 37 -2.39 13.06 -16.56
C CYS A 37 -2.25 12.08 -17.74
N ARG A 38 -1.08 12.03 -18.39
CA ARG A 38 -0.82 11.04 -19.44
C ARG A 38 -0.80 9.63 -18.89
N LEU A 39 -0.14 9.39 -17.75
CA LEU A 39 -0.09 8.08 -17.11
C LEU A 39 -1.48 7.67 -16.62
N GLN A 40 -2.21 8.58 -15.98
CA GLN A 40 -3.60 8.37 -15.57
C GLN A 40 -4.49 7.96 -16.75
N LYS A 41 -4.38 8.64 -17.90
CA LYS A 41 -5.11 8.26 -19.11
C LYS A 41 -4.69 6.88 -19.64
N CYS A 42 -3.42 6.48 -19.51
CA CYS A 42 -2.98 5.14 -19.90
C CYS A 42 -3.70 4.06 -19.06
N TYR A 43 -3.85 4.27 -17.76
CA TYR A 43 -4.63 3.38 -16.90
C TYR A 43 -6.12 3.38 -17.27
N GLN A 44 -6.71 4.56 -17.54
CA GLN A 44 -8.11 4.69 -17.89
C GLN A 44 -8.48 3.90 -19.17
N VAL A 45 -7.58 3.84 -20.15
CA VAL A 45 -7.77 3.03 -21.37
C VAL A 45 -7.43 1.54 -21.18
N GLY A 46 -7.11 1.12 -19.96
CA GLY A 46 -6.87 -0.28 -19.61
C GLY A 46 -5.44 -0.78 -19.85
N MET A 47 -4.44 0.11 -19.97
CA MET A 47 -3.04 -0.35 -19.95
C MET A 47 -2.71 -0.92 -18.58
N MET A 48 -2.13 -2.11 -18.54
CA MET A 48 -1.75 -2.82 -17.33
C MET A 48 -0.40 -3.50 -17.53
N LYS A 49 0.28 -3.84 -16.43
CA LYS A 49 1.55 -4.58 -16.49
C LYS A 49 1.28 -5.97 -17.07
N CYS A 50 1.94 -6.31 -18.16
CA CYS A 50 1.80 -7.64 -18.77
C CYS A 50 2.16 -8.71 -17.73
N GLY A 51 1.21 -9.60 -17.42
CA GLY A 51 1.35 -10.61 -16.35
C GLY A 51 0.49 -10.37 -15.10
N SER A 52 -0.19 -9.23 -14.96
CA SER A 52 -1.10 -8.96 -13.83
C SER A 52 -2.56 -9.38 -14.09
N ARG A 53 -2.79 -10.33 -15.01
CA ARG A 53 -4.15 -10.83 -15.31
C ARG A 53 -4.56 -11.86 -14.26
N ARG A 54 -4.77 -11.44 -13.02
CA ARG A 54 -5.64 -12.16 -12.08
C ARG A 54 -7.06 -11.64 -12.32
N GLU A 55 -7.95 -12.54 -12.69
CA GLU A 55 -9.41 -12.39 -12.67
C GLU A 55 -10.07 -11.29 -13.52
N ARG A 56 -10.12 -11.50 -14.83
CA ARG A 56 -11.38 -11.25 -15.57
C ARG A 56 -11.71 -12.49 -16.38
N CYS A 57 -12.20 -13.51 -15.68
CA CYS A 57 -12.99 -14.58 -16.27
C CYS A 57 -14.46 -14.28 -15.96
N GLY A 58 -15.29 -14.19 -17.01
CA GLY A 58 -16.71 -13.93 -16.89
C GLY A 58 -17.17 -13.00 -18.02
N TYR A 59 -17.78 -13.59 -19.04
CA TYR A 59 -18.32 -13.00 -20.27
C TYR A 59 -17.34 -12.82 -21.45
N ARG A 60 -17.61 -13.61 -22.50
CA ARG A 60 -16.90 -13.80 -23.78
C ARG A 60 -15.80 -14.87 -23.66
N ILE A 61 -15.94 -16.10 -24.18
CA ILE A 61 -16.56 -16.53 -25.44
C ILE A 61 -16.91 -18.03 -25.32
N ILE A 62 -18.21 -18.36 -25.35
CA ILE A 62 -18.68 -19.58 -25.99
C ILE A 62 -18.43 -19.41 -27.48
N ARG A 63 -17.64 -20.31 -28.06
CA ARG A 63 -17.41 -20.62 -29.50
C ARG A 63 -15.92 -20.75 -29.82
N ARG A 64 -15.40 -21.97 -29.72
CA ARG A 64 -15.07 -22.80 -30.89
C ARG A 64 -14.35 -24.07 -30.43
N HIS A 65 -15.07 -25.17 -30.50
CA HIS A 65 -14.50 -26.51 -30.66
C HIS A 65 -14.08 -26.66 -32.13
N ARG A 66 -12.81 -26.92 -32.41
CA ARG A 66 -12.41 -27.80 -33.52
C ARG A 66 -10.94 -28.23 -33.38
N ASN A 67 -10.78 -29.55 -33.29
CA ASN A 67 -9.57 -30.36 -33.29
C ASN A 67 -8.52 -29.91 -34.32
N SER A 68 -7.23 -30.09 -34.01
CA SER A 68 -6.33 -30.99 -34.75
C SER A 68 -4.98 -31.13 -34.05
N GLU A 69 -4.47 -32.36 -34.09
CA GLU A 69 -3.19 -32.96 -33.66
C GLU A 69 -2.00 -32.30 -34.43
N ASP A 70 -0.70 -32.29 -34.08
CA ASP A 70 0.16 -33.12 -33.23
C ASP A 70 1.57 -32.40 -33.10
N PRO A 71 2.73 -32.98 -32.68
CA PRO A 71 3.62 -32.42 -31.65
C PRO A 71 5.07 -32.07 -32.11
N VAL A 72 5.80 -31.18 -31.41
CA VAL A 72 7.30 -31.26 -31.35
C VAL A 72 7.90 -30.66 -30.06
N HIS A 73 8.64 -31.54 -29.39
CA HIS A 73 9.58 -31.44 -28.25
C HIS A 73 10.60 -30.27 -28.36
N CYS A 74 10.76 -29.43 -27.32
CA CYS A 74 11.85 -29.41 -26.31
C CYS A 74 13.14 -28.64 -26.63
N LEU A 75 13.56 -27.77 -25.69
CA LEU A 75 14.77 -28.03 -24.90
C LEU A 75 14.85 -27.15 -23.64
N SER A 76 14.86 -27.83 -22.50
CA SER A 76 15.19 -27.31 -21.18
C SER A 76 16.63 -26.82 -21.10
N LYS A 77 16.85 -25.67 -20.45
CA LYS A 77 18.07 -25.46 -19.66
C LYS A 77 17.66 -25.09 -18.25
N ALA A 78 17.73 -26.10 -17.39
CA ALA A 78 17.70 -25.97 -15.94
C ALA A 78 18.93 -25.14 -15.51
N LYS A 79 18.66 -24.00 -14.86
CA LYS A 79 19.56 -23.42 -13.87
C LYS A 79 18.80 -23.30 -12.57
N LYS A 80 19.48 -23.75 -11.53
CA LYS A 80 19.02 -24.02 -10.17
C LYS A 80 18.36 -22.78 -9.51
N ASN A 81 17.37 -23.08 -8.69
CA ASN A 81 16.57 -22.27 -7.75
C ASN A 81 17.34 -21.16 -6.98
N PRO A 82 16.67 -20.18 -6.31
CA PRO A 82 15.35 -20.30 -5.70
C PRO A 82 14.28 -19.32 -6.20
N GLU A 83 13.16 -19.88 -6.59
CA GLU A 83 11.84 -19.32 -6.28
C GLU A 83 11.77 -19.02 -4.78
N ASN A 84 11.37 -17.79 -4.41
CA ASN A 84 10.61 -17.43 -3.20
C ASN A 84 10.73 -15.92 -2.95
N THR A 85 9.92 -15.09 -3.61
CA THR A 85 9.82 -13.67 -3.19
C THR A 85 8.46 -13.01 -3.39
N THR A 86 7.48 -13.71 -3.97
CA THR A 86 6.14 -13.13 -4.20
C THR A 86 5.00 -13.86 -3.50
N GLN A 87 5.26 -14.99 -2.84
CA GLN A 87 4.27 -15.72 -2.04
C GLN A 87 4.43 -15.50 -0.53
N ILE A 88 5.51 -14.82 -0.09
CA ILE A 88 5.80 -14.57 1.34
C ILE A 88 4.95 -13.41 1.89
N LYS A 89 4.52 -12.45 1.06
CA LYS A 89 3.76 -11.28 1.53
C LYS A 89 2.31 -11.58 1.94
N GLU A 90 1.72 -12.67 1.46
CA GLU A 90 0.39 -13.13 1.90
C GLU A 90 0.45 -14.08 3.11
N ILE A 91 1.62 -14.67 3.40
CA ILE A 91 1.78 -15.63 4.50
C ILE A 91 1.97 -14.91 5.86
N LEU A 92 2.48 -13.68 5.86
CA LEU A 92 2.77 -12.94 7.10
C LEU A 92 1.56 -12.22 7.74
N ILE A 93 0.43 -12.12 7.04
CA ILE A 93 -0.81 -11.57 7.61
C ILE A 93 -1.54 -12.61 8.50
N ASN A 94 -1.16 -13.90 8.43
CA ASN A 94 -1.85 -14.99 9.13
C ASN A 94 -1.18 -15.44 10.44
N THR A 95 -0.39 -14.59 11.10
CA THR A 95 0.27 -14.98 12.37
C THR A 95 -0.60 -14.81 13.61
N LEU A 96 -1.72 -14.09 13.51
CA LEU A 96 -2.65 -13.89 14.63
C LEU A 96 -4.06 -14.27 14.24
N SER A 97 -4.80 -14.87 15.19
CA SER A 97 -6.23 -15.09 15.01
C SER A 97 -6.97 -13.74 14.95
N PRO A 98 -8.15 -13.67 14.31
CA PRO A 98 -8.95 -12.45 14.28
C PRO A 98 -9.19 -11.86 15.67
N GLU A 99 -9.38 -12.71 16.67
CA GLU A 99 -9.62 -12.33 18.06
C GLU A 99 -8.39 -11.66 18.69
N GLN A 100 -7.20 -12.21 18.44
CA GLN A 100 -5.93 -11.63 18.91
C GLN A 100 -5.65 -10.28 18.26
N PHE A 101 -5.96 -10.14 16.97
CA PHE A 101 -5.83 -8.86 16.28
C PHE A 101 -6.76 -7.80 16.86
N VAL A 102 -8.03 -8.16 17.11
CA VAL A 102 -8.99 -7.28 17.79
C VAL A 102 -8.49 -6.88 19.18
N SER A 103 -7.93 -7.81 19.96
CA SER A 103 -7.33 -7.49 21.26
C SER A 103 -6.21 -6.45 21.15
N ILE A 104 -5.31 -6.59 20.18
CA ILE A 104 -4.24 -5.60 19.96
C ILE A 104 -4.82 -4.24 19.58
N LEU A 105 -5.87 -4.20 18.75
CA LEU A 105 -6.52 -2.92 18.39
C LEU A 105 -7.17 -2.24 19.60
N LEU A 106 -7.76 -3.00 20.52
CA LEU A 106 -8.35 -2.46 21.75
C LEU A 106 -7.29 -1.87 22.69
N GLU A 107 -6.06 -2.38 22.67
CA GLU A 107 -4.94 -1.81 23.44
C GLU A 107 -4.46 -0.43 22.94
N ALA A 108 -4.96 0.04 21.80
CA ALA A 108 -4.67 1.39 21.31
C ALA A 108 -5.23 2.46 22.26
N GLU A 109 -6.34 2.16 22.93
CA GLU A 109 -6.99 3.10 23.83
C GLU A 109 -6.20 3.20 25.15
N PRO A 110 -5.77 4.40 25.57
CA PRO A 110 -5.03 4.56 26.81
C PRO A 110 -5.91 4.18 28.01
N PRO A 111 -5.33 3.60 29.07
CA PRO A 111 -6.08 3.30 30.28
C PRO A 111 -6.70 4.59 30.82
N ASN A 112 -8.02 4.56 31.08
CA ASN A 112 -8.83 5.70 31.54
C ASN A 112 -8.04 6.57 32.51
N VAL A 113 -7.59 7.73 32.02
CA VAL A 113 -6.91 8.73 32.82
C VAL A 113 -7.97 9.29 33.75
N LEU A 114 -8.07 8.71 34.94
CA LEU A 114 -8.90 9.23 36.03
C LEU A 114 -8.51 10.68 36.21
N VAL A 115 -9.37 11.58 35.73
CA VAL A 115 -9.30 13.01 35.96
C VAL A 115 -9.46 13.18 37.46
N SER A 116 -8.35 13.12 38.17
CA SER A 116 -8.29 13.39 39.59
C SER A 116 -8.76 14.83 39.73
N ARG A 117 -9.95 15.04 40.29
CA ARG A 117 -10.47 16.39 40.53
C ARG A 117 -9.40 17.12 41.36
N PRO A 118 -8.79 18.18 40.84
CA PRO A 118 -7.83 18.92 41.63
C PRO A 118 -8.57 19.57 42.79
N SER A 119 -7.93 19.56 43.97
CA SER A 119 -8.41 20.25 45.15
C SER A 119 -8.29 21.78 45.03
N LYS A 120 -7.67 22.29 43.96
CA LYS A 120 -7.46 23.72 43.67
C LYS A 120 -7.85 24.04 42.22
N PRO A 121 -8.34 25.26 41.93
CA PRO A 121 -8.63 25.67 40.56
C PRO A 121 -7.36 25.62 39.71
N PHE A 122 -7.50 25.17 38.47
CA PHE A 122 -6.39 25.20 37.51
C PHE A 122 -6.01 26.65 37.20
N THR A 123 -4.71 26.93 37.19
CA THR A 123 -4.16 28.10 36.49
C THR A 123 -3.86 27.70 35.04
N GLU A 124 -3.74 28.67 34.14
CA GLU A 124 -3.38 28.42 32.73
C GLU A 124 -2.07 27.61 32.62
N ALA A 125 -1.04 27.99 33.38
CA ALA A 125 0.23 27.27 33.42
C ALA A 125 0.09 25.83 33.95
N SER A 126 -0.75 25.62 34.98
CA SER A 126 -1.01 24.28 35.54
C SER A 126 -1.77 23.39 34.56
N MET A 127 -2.72 23.96 33.83
CA MET A 127 -3.46 23.28 32.78
C MET A 127 -2.54 22.89 31.62
N MET A 128 -1.74 23.83 31.11
CA MET A 128 -0.76 23.56 30.05
C MET A 128 0.22 22.46 30.46
N MET A 129 0.80 22.54 31.67
CA MET A 129 1.70 21.53 32.18
C MET A 129 1.03 20.14 32.28
N SER A 130 -0.24 20.10 32.68
CA SER A 130 -1.01 18.86 32.79
C SER A 130 -1.31 18.25 31.41
N LEU A 131 -1.68 19.08 30.44
CA LEU A 131 -1.93 18.67 29.06
C LEU A 131 -0.66 18.18 28.38
N THR A 132 0.47 18.87 28.55
CA THR A 132 1.77 18.43 28.01
C THR A 132 2.19 17.10 28.63
N LYS A 133 2.07 16.94 29.95
CA LYS A 133 2.37 15.67 30.62
C LYS A 133 1.46 14.52 30.15
N LEU A 134 0.21 14.81 29.83
CA LEU A 134 -0.70 13.83 29.25
C LEU A 134 -0.25 13.46 27.84
N ALA A 135 0.00 14.45 26.98
CA ALA A 135 0.46 14.24 25.61
C ALA A 135 1.76 13.40 25.55
N ASP A 136 2.72 13.66 26.44
CA ASP A 136 3.96 12.88 26.53
C ASP A 136 3.68 11.39 26.84
N LYS A 137 2.77 11.12 27.78
CA LYS A 137 2.38 9.75 28.14
C LYS A 137 1.64 9.06 27.00
N GLU A 138 0.71 9.76 26.35
CA GLU A 138 -0.05 9.24 25.21
C GLU A 138 0.87 8.91 24.04
N LEU A 139 1.86 9.77 23.75
CA LEU A 139 2.83 9.54 22.69
C LEU A 139 3.66 8.28 22.96
N VAL A 140 4.16 8.10 24.18
CA VAL A 140 4.90 6.89 24.57
C VAL A 140 4.02 5.65 24.48
N HIS A 141 2.76 5.74 24.91
CA HIS A 141 1.78 4.65 24.81
C HIS A 141 1.54 4.26 23.35
N MET A 142 1.25 5.23 22.47
CA MET A 142 1.00 4.98 21.05
C MET A 142 2.20 4.34 20.35
N ILE A 143 3.43 4.78 20.64
CA ILE A 143 4.65 4.15 20.09
C ILE A 143 4.80 2.72 20.59
N GLY A 144 4.53 2.47 21.87
CA GLY A 144 4.55 1.13 22.46
C GLY A 144 3.51 0.21 21.84
N TRP A 145 2.31 0.73 21.59
CA TRP A 145 1.22 0.03 20.92
C TRP A 145 1.53 -0.27 19.45
N ALA A 146 2.02 0.70 18.69
CA ALA A 146 2.34 0.54 17.26
C ALA A 146 3.31 -0.62 17.01
N LYS A 147 4.28 -0.82 17.91
CA LYS A 147 5.23 -1.96 17.85
C LYS A 147 4.57 -3.33 18.01
N LYS A 148 3.36 -3.41 18.56
CA LYS A 148 2.57 -4.66 18.69
C LYS A 148 1.79 -4.98 17.42
N ILE A 149 1.65 -4.04 16.48
CA ILE A 149 0.94 -4.25 15.22
C ILE A 149 1.77 -5.18 14.32
N PRO A 150 1.19 -6.31 13.84
CA PRO A 150 1.88 -7.22 12.94
C PRO A 150 2.43 -6.50 11.71
N GLY A 151 3.70 -6.75 11.40
CA GLY A 151 4.39 -6.13 10.26
C GLY A 151 4.92 -4.71 10.50
N PHE A 152 4.57 -4.03 11.61
CA PHE A 152 5.06 -2.66 11.87
C PHE A 152 6.57 -2.61 12.07
N ILE A 153 7.11 -3.54 12.86
CA ILE A 153 8.56 -3.63 13.13
C ILE A 153 9.39 -4.04 11.91
N GLU A 154 8.74 -4.59 10.87
CA GLU A 154 9.37 -5.01 9.62
C GLU A 154 9.52 -3.84 8.63
N LEU A 155 8.83 -2.73 8.88
CA LEU A 155 8.98 -1.49 8.10
C LEU A 155 10.36 -0.88 8.34
N SER A 156 10.82 -0.07 7.38
CA SER A 156 12.04 0.71 7.58
C SER A 156 11.89 1.68 8.76
N LEU A 157 12.97 2.02 9.46
CA LEU A 157 12.92 3.00 10.55
C LEU A 157 12.33 4.34 10.09
N TYR A 158 12.63 4.74 8.84
CA TYR A 158 12.04 5.93 8.23
C TYR A 158 10.52 5.85 8.15
N ASP A 159 9.98 4.71 7.72
CA ASP A 159 8.54 4.49 7.62
C ASP A 159 7.88 4.38 9.01
N GLN A 160 8.54 3.74 9.98
CA GLN A 160 8.05 3.64 11.36
C GLN A 160 7.94 5.01 12.06
N VAL A 161 8.85 5.95 11.74
CA VAL A 161 8.82 7.32 12.30
C VAL A 161 7.81 8.22 11.57
N ARG A 162 7.50 7.91 10.32
CA ARG A 162 6.59 8.69 9.47
C ARG A 162 5.11 8.35 9.70
N LEU A 163 4.79 7.12 10.08
CA LEU A 163 3.45 6.63 10.37
C LEU A 163 3.01 7.00 11.79
#